data_AF-A0A6G0U3U1-F1
#
_entry.id   AF-A0A6G0U3U1-F1
#
_cell.length_a   1.000
_cell.length_b   1.000
_cell.length_c   1.000
_cell.angle_alpha   90.00
_cell.angle_beta   90.00
_cell.angle_gamma   90.00
#
_symmetry.space_group_name_H-M   'P 1'
#
loop_
_entity.id
_entity.type
_entity.pdbx_description
1 polymer ?
#
loop_
_entity_poly.entity_id
_entity_poly.type
_entity_poly.pdbx_seq_one_letter_code
_entity_poly.pdbx_strand_id
1 'polypeptide(L)'
;MMTCSDMGYTRINILSTCSRSVETAKHKRIFISKRTSELVALMAISSTLFLFLHTRDLHTRLRSLQSITNSASTSGDSTAMENDIDNFIQHDQKLEAYSLNNTGHAKKELIFFNRVPKVGSQTFMEILRLLSLRNQFVFYQDHVQRVETIRLAETEQLRVASMVSKYDTPSVFIKHISFVNFTK
;
A
#
# COMPACT_ATOMS: atom_id res chain seq x y z
N MET A 1 -46.38 -4.67 47.43
CA MET A 1 -44.96 -4.38 47.14
C MET A 1 -44.92 -3.69 45.78
N MET A 2 -44.83 -2.35 45.70
CA MET A 2 -43.57 -1.57 45.64
C MET A 2 -42.65 -2.10 44.53
N THR A 3 -42.27 -1.38 43.47
CA THR A 3 -42.39 0.03 43.09
C THR A 3 -42.30 0.22 41.57
N CYS A 4 -42.95 1.29 41.10
CA CYS A 4 -42.77 1.96 39.82
C CYS A 4 -41.35 2.55 39.68
N SER A 5 -40.76 2.55 38.47
CA SER A 5 -39.82 3.55 37.93
C SER A 5 -39.58 3.22 36.44
N ASP A 6 -40.43 3.70 35.53
CA ASP A 6 -40.21 4.92 34.73
C ASP A 6 -39.03 4.84 33.75
N MET A 7 -39.31 4.71 32.45
CA MET A 7 -39.20 5.83 31.51
C MET A 7 -39.26 5.40 30.03
N GLY A 8 -40.37 5.75 29.39
CA GLY A 8 -40.35 6.42 28.09
C GLY A 8 -39.84 5.63 26.88
N TYR A 9 -40.71 4.81 26.27
CA TYR A 9 -40.60 4.54 24.84
C TYR A 9 -41.11 5.77 24.08
N THR A 10 -40.25 6.78 23.98
CA THR A 10 -40.54 8.00 23.23
C THR A 10 -40.48 7.66 21.75
N ARG A 11 -41.66 7.60 21.11
CA ARG A 11 -41.78 7.82 19.66
C ARG A 11 -41.16 9.18 19.34
N ILE A 12 -39.95 9.17 18.81
CA ILE A 12 -39.34 10.37 18.24
C ILE A 12 -39.74 10.43 16.77
N ASN A 13 -40.60 11.41 16.47
CA ASN A 13 -40.89 11.89 15.13
C ASN A 13 -39.58 12.18 14.37
N ILE A 14 -39.29 11.39 13.33
CA ILE A 14 -38.34 11.78 12.30
C ILE A 14 -39.13 12.53 11.21
N LEU A 15 -39.60 13.72 11.60
CA LEU A 15 -39.86 14.82 10.68
C LEU A 15 -38.88 15.92 11.07
N SER A 16 -37.63 15.74 10.64
CA SER A 16 -36.73 16.85 10.45
C SER A 16 -36.04 16.63 9.11
N THR A 17 -36.47 17.46 8.17
CA THR A 17 -35.81 17.72 6.90
C THR A 17 -34.36 18.14 7.17
N CYS A 18 -33.43 17.19 7.12
CA CYS A 18 -32.05 17.50 6.81
C CYS A 18 -31.81 17.01 5.38
N SER A 19 -32.11 17.88 4.42
CA SER A 19 -31.67 17.76 3.04
C SER A 19 -30.15 17.67 3.03
N ARG A 20 -29.61 16.46 3.13
CA ARG A 20 -28.21 16.21 2.83
C ARG A 20 -28.09 16.34 1.32
N SER A 21 -27.81 17.57 0.91
CA SER A 21 -27.54 17.92 -0.47
C SER A 21 -26.52 16.92 -1.00
N VAL A 22 -26.94 16.12 -1.97
CA VAL A 22 -26.04 15.54 -2.94
C VAL A 22 -25.39 16.75 -3.60
N GLU A 23 -24.24 17.18 -3.07
CA GLU A 23 -23.32 18.04 -3.79
C GLU A 23 -22.83 17.25 -4.99
N THR A 24 -23.68 17.22 -6.01
CA THR A 24 -23.23 17.19 -7.38
C THR A 24 -22.13 18.24 -7.45
N ALA A 25 -20.90 17.80 -7.69
CA ALA A 25 -19.79 18.67 -8.00
C ALA A 25 -20.23 19.50 -9.21
N LYS A 26 -20.81 20.67 -8.92
CA LYS A 26 -21.11 21.69 -9.91
C LYS A 26 -19.75 22.01 -10.47
N HIS A 27 -19.46 21.42 -11.63
CA HIS A 27 -18.38 21.86 -12.49
C HIS A 27 -18.71 23.31 -12.75
N LYS A 28 -18.11 24.19 -11.94
CA LYS A 28 -18.16 25.62 -12.13
C LYS A 28 -17.48 25.78 -13.47
N ARG A 29 -18.28 25.87 -14.54
CA ARG A 29 -17.79 26.23 -15.87
C ARG A 29 -17.28 27.64 -15.67
N ILE A 30 -16.01 27.75 -15.30
CA ILE A 30 -15.30 29.01 -15.30
C ILE A 30 -15.42 29.45 -16.75
N PHE A 31 -16.15 30.53 -16.97
CA PHE A 31 -16.24 31.14 -18.28
C PHE A 31 -14.90 31.84 -18.49
N ILE A 32 -13.90 31.04 -18.85
CA ILE A 32 -12.58 31.50 -19.25
C ILE A 32 -12.84 32.29 -20.53
N SER A 33 -12.43 33.56 -20.55
CA SER A 33 -12.52 34.41 -21.74
C SER A 33 -11.98 33.64 -22.95
N LYS A 34 -12.63 33.72 -24.12
CA LYS A 34 -12.26 32.91 -25.30
C LYS A 34 -10.75 32.97 -25.61
N ARG A 35 -10.08 34.07 -25.27
CA ARG A 35 -8.64 34.25 -25.44
C ARG A 35 -7.76 33.48 -24.45
N THR A 36 -8.22 33.24 -23.22
CA THR A 36 -7.44 32.50 -22.22
C THR A 36 -7.65 30.98 -22.31
N SER A 37 -8.78 30.51 -22.87
CA SER A 37 -8.97 29.09 -23.16
C SER A 37 -8.05 28.57 -24.26
N GLU A 38 -7.73 29.41 -25.25
CA GLU A 38 -6.76 29.09 -26.32
C GLU A 38 -5.34 28.94 -25.76
N LEU A 39 -4.91 29.83 -24.86
CA LEU A 39 -3.58 29.74 -24.23
C LEU A 39 -3.43 28.49 -23.35
N VAL A 40 -4.47 28.16 -22.57
CA VAL A 40 -4.48 26.95 -21.75
C VAL A 40 -4.43 25.70 -22.62
N ALA A 41 -5.16 25.69 -23.75
CA ALA A 41 -5.10 24.59 -24.71
C ALA A 41 -3.71 24.45 -25.34
N LEU A 42 -3.06 25.55 -25.72
CA LEU A 42 -1.69 25.51 -26.27
C LEU A 42 -0.65 25.03 -25.24
N MET A 43 -0.79 25.44 -23.97
CA MET A 43 0.06 24.93 -22.89
C MET A 43 -0.16 23.43 -22.63
N ALA A 44 -1.41 22.97 -22.70
CA ALA A 44 -1.73 21.55 -22.55
C ALA A 44 -1.19 20.71 -23.72
N ILE A 45 -1.31 21.19 -24.96
CA ILE A 45 -0.77 20.51 -26.14
C ILE A 45 0.77 20.51 -26.10
N SER A 46 1.39 21.63 -25.73
CA SER A 46 2.86 21.74 -25.60
C SER A 46 3.40 20.80 -24.52
N SER A 47 2.79 20.75 -23.34
CA SER A 47 3.19 19.84 -22.25
C SER A 47 3.00 18.37 -22.63
N THR A 48 1.91 18.03 -23.33
CA THR A 48 1.68 16.66 -23.81
C THR A 48 2.70 16.25 -24.87
N LEU A 49 3.02 17.13 -25.83
CA LEU A 49 4.05 16.88 -26.83
C LEU A 49 5.45 16.77 -26.22
N PHE A 50 5.77 17.61 -25.25
CA PHE A 50 7.05 17.57 -24.53
C PHE A 50 7.20 16.26 -23.74
N LEU A 51 6.19 15.87 -22.98
CA LEU A 51 6.18 14.59 -22.26
C LEU A 51 6.23 13.40 -23.22
N PHE A 52 5.53 13.48 -24.36
CA PHE A 52 5.57 12.42 -25.37
C PHE A 52 6.95 12.30 -26.02
N LEU A 53 7.60 13.39 -26.41
CA LEU A 53 8.96 13.38 -26.95
C LEU A 53 9.99 12.89 -25.93
N HIS A 54 9.86 13.30 -24.67
CA HIS A 54 10.72 12.83 -23.58
C HIS A 54 10.51 11.32 -23.31
N THR A 55 9.25 10.86 -23.34
CA THR A 55 8.92 9.43 -23.17
C THR A 55 9.37 8.60 -24.37
N ARG A 56 9.40 9.19 -25.58
CA ARG A 56 9.95 8.54 -26.78
C ARG A 56 11.45 8.30 -26.66
N ASP A 57 12.22 9.25 -26.12
CA ASP A 57 13.66 9.04 -25.89
C ASP A 57 13.90 7.89 -24.89
N LEU A 58 13.06 7.80 -23.85
CA LEU A 58 13.14 6.67 -22.93
C LEU A 58 12.78 5.34 -23.61
N HIS A 59 11.73 5.33 -24.44
CA HIS A 59 11.31 4.13 -25.17
C HIS A 59 12.31 3.68 -26.24
N THR A 60 12.98 4.61 -26.93
CA THR A 60 14.04 4.27 -27.90
C THR A 60 15.29 3.74 -27.19
N ARG A 61 15.69 4.32 -26.06
CA ARG A 61 16.79 3.80 -25.23
C ARG A 61 16.48 2.41 -24.67
N LEU A 62 15.24 2.16 -24.26
CA LEU A 62 14.83 0.85 -23.77
C LEU A 62 14.88 -0.20 -24.90
N ARG A 63 14.44 0.16 -26.12
CA ARG A 63 14.56 -0.72 -27.29
C ARG A 63 16.00 -0.95 -27.72
N SER A 64 16.89 0.05 -27.65
CA SER A 64 18.31 -0.15 -28.00
C SER A 64 19.01 -1.08 -27.01
N LEU A 65 18.69 -0.95 -25.71
CA LEU A 65 19.22 -1.86 -24.69
C LEU A 65 18.69 -3.29 -24.88
N GLN A 66 17.40 -3.46 -25.18
CA GLN A 66 16.81 -4.77 -25.50
C GLN A 66 17.40 -5.40 -26.77
N SER A 67 17.65 -4.61 -27.83
CA SER A 67 18.30 -5.13 -29.03
C SER A 67 19.74 -5.54 -28.77
N ILE A 68 20.51 -4.79 -27.97
CA ILE A 68 21.88 -5.16 -27.58
C ILE A 68 21.88 -6.49 -26.80
N THR A 69 20.98 -6.65 -25.83
CA THR A 69 20.81 -7.91 -25.08
C THR A 69 20.45 -9.08 -26.00
N ASN A 70 19.54 -8.89 -26.96
CA ASN A 70 19.11 -9.93 -27.90
C ASN A 70 20.17 -10.24 -28.98
N SER A 71 21.02 -9.28 -29.34
CA SER A 71 22.13 -9.46 -30.29
C SER A 71 23.35 -10.11 -29.65
N ALA A 72 23.62 -9.85 -28.36
CA ALA A 72 24.66 -10.55 -27.59
C ALA A 72 24.33 -12.05 -27.42
N SER A 73 23.07 -12.46 -27.55
CA SER A 73 22.68 -13.88 -27.56
C SER A 73 22.99 -14.61 -28.87
N THR A 74 23.45 -13.89 -29.92
CA THR A 74 23.61 -14.45 -31.27
C THR A 74 24.86 -13.94 -31.99
N SER A 75 26.02 -13.86 -31.32
CA SER A 75 27.32 -13.77 -32.00
C SER A 75 28.43 -14.10 -31.01
N GLY A 76 28.87 -15.36 -31.04
CA GLY A 76 30.14 -15.73 -30.44
C GLY A 76 31.31 -15.13 -31.22
N ASP A 77 32.40 -14.94 -30.47
CA ASP A 77 33.78 -14.70 -30.88
C ASP A 77 34.28 -13.24 -30.75
N SER A 78 34.82 -12.94 -29.56
CA SER A 78 36.04 -12.14 -29.36
C SER A 78 36.46 -12.24 -27.90
N THR A 79 37.33 -13.21 -27.65
CA THR A 79 38.02 -13.40 -26.37
C THR A 79 38.83 -12.16 -25.97
N ALA A 80 38.83 -11.84 -24.67
CA ALA A 80 39.76 -10.96 -23.94
C ALA A 80 39.31 -9.56 -23.47
N MET A 81 38.02 -9.19 -23.52
CA MET A 81 37.52 -8.04 -22.73
C MET A 81 36.10 -8.24 -22.18
N GLU A 82 35.72 -9.49 -21.90
CA GLU A 82 34.37 -9.89 -21.47
C GLU A 82 34.32 -10.42 -20.02
N ASN A 83 35.47 -10.54 -19.35
CA ASN A 83 35.52 -11.11 -18.00
C ASN A 83 34.98 -10.16 -16.91
N ASP A 84 35.02 -8.84 -17.10
CA ASP A 84 34.58 -7.90 -16.05
C ASP A 84 33.06 -7.61 -16.11
N ILE A 85 32.44 -7.74 -17.28
CA ILE A 85 31.00 -7.54 -17.46
C ILE A 85 30.24 -8.82 -17.12
N ASP A 86 30.79 -9.98 -17.46
CA ASP A 86 30.21 -11.28 -17.08
C ASP A 86 30.22 -11.48 -15.56
N ASN A 87 31.23 -10.99 -14.83
CA ASN A 87 31.25 -11.08 -13.37
C ASN A 87 30.18 -10.18 -12.68
N PHE A 88 29.76 -9.09 -13.33
CA PHE A 88 28.70 -8.21 -12.81
C PHE A 88 27.30 -8.77 -13.12
N ILE A 89 27.11 -9.39 -14.29
CA ILE A 89 25.85 -10.03 -14.68
C ILE A 89 25.69 -11.41 -14.01
N GLN A 90 26.77 -12.11 -13.68
CA GLN A 90 26.74 -13.36 -12.92
C GLN A 90 26.35 -13.18 -11.44
N HIS A 91 26.33 -11.93 -10.94
CA HIS A 91 25.73 -11.56 -9.66
C HIS A 91 24.23 -11.22 -9.75
N ASP A 92 23.61 -11.26 -10.94
CA ASP A 92 22.18 -11.47 -11.05
C ASP A 92 21.91 -12.95 -10.83
N GLN A 93 22.19 -13.42 -9.60
CA GLN A 93 21.76 -14.72 -9.14
C GLN A 93 20.29 -14.84 -9.52
N LYS A 94 19.93 -15.86 -10.28
CA LYS A 94 18.55 -16.20 -10.59
C LYS A 94 17.80 -16.36 -9.25
N LEU A 95 17.24 -15.25 -8.76
CA LEU A 95 16.56 -15.18 -7.47
C LEU A 95 15.23 -15.88 -7.67
N GLU A 96 15.22 -17.18 -7.41
CA GLU A 96 14.00 -17.96 -7.39
C GLU A 96 13.07 -17.37 -6.33
N ALA A 97 11.87 -16.94 -6.72
CA ALA A 97 10.93 -16.27 -5.82
C ALA A 97 10.61 -17.10 -4.56
N TYR A 98 10.71 -18.43 -4.67
CA TYR A 98 10.55 -19.35 -3.55
C TYR A 98 11.70 -19.28 -2.54
N SER A 99 12.95 -19.05 -2.97
CA SER A 99 14.09 -18.92 -2.06
C SER A 99 14.10 -17.59 -1.31
N LEU A 100 13.45 -16.56 -1.85
CA LEU A 100 13.22 -15.28 -1.18
C LEU A 100 12.04 -15.29 -0.21
N ASN A 101 11.20 -16.33 -0.26
CA ASN A 101 9.99 -16.38 0.55
C ASN A 101 10.28 -16.80 2.00
N ASN A 102 10.59 -15.82 2.84
CA ASN A 102 10.82 -16.03 4.27
C ASN A 102 9.58 -16.51 5.04
N THR A 103 8.37 -16.43 4.47
CA THR A 103 7.15 -16.90 5.15
C THR A 103 7.12 -18.41 5.35
N GLY A 104 7.76 -19.18 4.46
CA GLY A 104 7.87 -20.64 4.60
C GLY A 104 8.71 -21.08 5.80
N HIS A 105 9.55 -20.18 6.33
CA HIS A 105 10.38 -20.42 7.53
C HIS A 105 9.74 -19.87 8.81
N ALA A 106 8.51 -19.36 8.75
CA ALA A 106 7.83 -18.84 9.92
C ALA A 106 7.52 -19.96 10.92
N LYS A 107 7.97 -19.82 12.16
CA LYS A 107 7.71 -20.78 13.25
C LYS A 107 6.26 -20.74 13.76
N LYS A 108 5.52 -19.68 13.40
CA LYS A 108 4.19 -19.36 13.93
C LYS A 108 3.34 -18.80 12.80
N GLU A 109 2.13 -19.34 12.62
CA GLU A 109 1.14 -18.82 11.65
C GLU A 109 0.46 -17.55 12.19
N LEU A 110 1.26 -16.51 12.39
CA LEU A 110 0.80 -15.20 12.84
C LEU A 110 1.33 -14.13 11.90
N ILE A 111 0.43 -13.31 11.36
CA ILE A 111 0.81 -12.14 10.56
C ILE A 111 0.80 -10.92 11.46
N PHE A 112 1.98 -10.31 11.62
CA PHE A 112 2.10 -9.00 12.25
C PHE A 112 2.09 -7.90 11.18
N PHE A 113 1.00 -7.14 11.11
CA PHE A 113 0.84 -6.09 10.12
C PHE A 113 1.10 -4.71 10.74
N ASN A 114 2.30 -4.19 10.47
CA ASN A 114 2.67 -2.81 10.70
C ASN A 114 1.88 -1.89 9.75
N ARG A 115 0.76 -1.38 10.22
CA ARG A 115 -0.08 -0.48 9.43
C ARG A 115 0.62 0.87 9.26
N VAL A 116 0.57 1.43 8.05
CA VAL A 116 0.95 2.81 7.73
C VAL A 116 -0.32 3.62 7.38
N PRO A 117 -0.44 4.90 7.76
CA PRO A 117 -1.64 5.68 7.51
C PRO A 117 -1.61 6.21 6.07
N LYS A 118 -2.78 6.50 5.50
CA LYS A 118 -2.94 7.16 4.18
C LYS A 118 -2.36 6.41 2.97
N VAL A 119 -1.97 5.15 3.12
CA VAL A 119 -1.49 4.30 2.01
C VAL A 119 -2.56 3.32 1.51
N GLY A 120 -3.84 3.57 1.78
CA GLY A 120 -4.93 2.63 1.46
C GLY A 120 -5.02 1.42 2.40
N SER A 121 -4.30 1.44 3.54
CA SER A 121 -4.29 0.32 4.51
C SER A 121 -5.67 -0.01 5.10
N GLN A 122 -6.62 0.92 5.06
CA GLN A 122 -7.98 0.70 5.56
C GLN A 122 -8.72 -0.37 4.76
N THR A 123 -8.65 -0.33 3.43
CA THR A 123 -9.28 -1.33 2.57
C THR A 123 -8.68 -2.71 2.80
N PHE A 124 -7.36 -2.80 3.01
CA PHE A 124 -6.69 -4.06 3.30
C PHE A 124 -7.09 -4.66 4.67
N MET A 125 -7.25 -3.81 5.70
CA MET A 125 -7.76 -4.28 7.01
C MET A 125 -9.17 -4.86 6.90
N GLU A 126 -10.03 -4.23 6.09
CA GLU A 126 -11.39 -4.72 5.87
C GLU A 126 -11.38 -6.07 5.13
N ILE A 127 -10.53 -6.22 4.12
CA ILE A 127 -10.31 -7.50 3.44
C ILE A 127 -9.84 -8.56 4.44
N LEU A 128 -8.84 -8.26 5.28
CA LEU A 128 -8.34 -9.19 6.28
C LEU A 128 -9.43 -9.61 7.28
N ARG A 129 -10.28 -8.68 7.70
CA ARG A 129 -11.42 -8.98 8.57
C ARG A 129 -12.46 -9.87 7.90
N LEU A 130 -12.73 -9.68 6.61
CA LEU A 130 -13.66 -10.53 5.87
C LEU A 130 -13.08 -11.92 5.64
N LEU A 131 -11.78 -12.00 5.32
CA LEU A 131 -11.07 -13.27 5.15
C LEU A 131 -10.95 -14.03 6.47
N SER A 132 -10.86 -13.34 7.62
CA SER A 132 -10.77 -13.98 8.93
C SER A 132 -12.03 -14.81 9.23
N LEU A 133 -13.19 -14.28 8.86
CA LEU A 133 -14.48 -14.98 9.00
C LEU A 133 -14.57 -16.20 8.07
N ARG A 134 -14.07 -16.07 6.83
CA ARG A 134 -14.14 -17.14 5.83
C ARG A 134 -13.12 -18.25 6.07
N ASN A 135 -11.91 -17.89 6.45
CA ASN A 135 -10.76 -18.80 6.57
C ASN A 135 -10.46 -19.17 8.03
N GLN A 136 -11.32 -18.78 8.98
CA GLN A 136 -11.26 -19.17 10.39
C GLN A 136 -9.94 -18.83 11.10
N PHE A 137 -9.36 -17.66 10.81
CA PHE A 137 -8.24 -17.12 11.59
C PHE A 137 -8.71 -15.96 12.48
N VAL A 138 -7.99 -15.72 13.57
CA VAL A 138 -8.36 -14.66 14.53
C VAL A 138 -7.82 -13.31 14.07
N PHE A 139 -8.66 -12.27 14.12
CA PHE A 139 -8.30 -10.91 13.75
C PHE A 139 -8.17 -10.03 15.01
N TYR A 140 -6.97 -9.53 15.26
CA TYR A 140 -6.65 -8.63 16.36
C TYR A 140 -6.27 -7.24 15.82
N GLN A 141 -6.83 -6.19 16.41
CA GLN A 141 -6.54 -4.81 16.06
C GLN A 141 -6.34 -3.99 17.33
N ASP A 142 -5.28 -3.18 17.35
CA ASP A 142 -5.06 -2.24 18.46
C ASP A 142 -6.10 -1.13 18.48
N HIS A 143 -6.46 -0.66 19.69
CA HIS A 143 -7.42 0.42 19.84
C HIS A 143 -6.82 1.75 19.37
N VAL A 144 -7.64 2.54 18.67
CA VAL A 144 -7.24 3.88 18.19
C VAL A 144 -7.08 4.81 19.38
N GLN A 145 -5.88 5.35 19.55
CA GLN A 145 -5.57 6.34 20.58
C GLN A 145 -5.56 7.75 19.98
N ARG A 146 -5.80 8.78 20.82
CA ARG A 146 -5.72 10.20 20.38
C ARG A 146 -4.31 10.58 19.91
N VAL A 147 -3.28 9.98 20.51
CA VAL A 147 -1.88 10.17 20.14
C VAL A 147 -1.26 8.79 20.03
N GLU A 148 -0.90 8.40 18.82
CA GLU A 148 -0.25 7.12 18.55
C GLU A 148 1.27 7.31 18.54
N THR A 149 1.97 6.54 19.37
CA THR A 149 3.44 6.54 19.37
C THR A 149 3.92 5.59 18.29
N ILE A 150 4.37 6.14 17.16
CA ILE A 150 4.78 5.33 15.99
C ILE A 150 6.13 4.63 16.24
N ARG A 151 7.08 5.33 16.87
CA ARG A 151 8.41 4.80 17.18
C ARG A 151 8.46 4.35 18.64
N LEU A 152 8.45 3.05 18.86
CA LEU A 152 8.51 2.47 20.20
C LEU A 152 9.95 2.41 20.71
N ALA A 153 10.14 2.67 22.00
CA ALA A 153 11.36 2.35 22.71
C ALA A 153 11.57 0.83 22.76
N GLU A 154 12.81 0.38 22.92
CA GLU A 154 13.18 -1.04 22.89
C GLU A 154 12.41 -1.89 23.92
N THR A 155 12.18 -1.33 25.12
CA THR A 155 11.36 -1.96 26.16
C THR A 155 9.91 -2.19 25.73
N GLU A 156 9.29 -1.23 25.05
CA GLU A 156 7.93 -1.36 24.55
C GLU A 156 7.87 -2.28 23.32
N GLN A 157 8.92 -2.32 22.50
CA GLN A 157 9.03 -3.29 21.41
C GLN A 157 9.03 -4.73 21.93
N LEU A 158 9.83 -5.00 22.96
CA LEU A 158 9.87 -6.32 23.64
C LEU A 158 8.50 -6.68 24.23
N ARG A 159 7.80 -5.71 24.82
CA ARG A 159 6.45 -5.90 25.35
C ARG A 159 5.46 -6.28 24.25
N VAL A 160 5.46 -5.57 23.12
CA VAL A 160 4.61 -5.88 21.97
C VAL A 160 4.97 -7.26 21.40
N ALA A 161 6.25 -7.56 21.23
CA ALA A 161 6.70 -8.86 20.73
C ALA A 161 6.25 -10.01 21.65
N SER A 162 6.40 -9.84 22.96
CA SER A 162 5.96 -10.80 23.98
C SER A 162 4.44 -10.95 24.08
N MET A 163 3.68 -9.90 23.74
CA MET A 163 2.23 -9.95 23.68
C MET A 163 1.77 -10.68 22.41
N VAL A 164 2.34 -10.33 21.27
CA VAL A 164 2.02 -10.93 19.97
C VAL A 164 2.40 -12.42 19.92
N SER A 165 3.49 -12.81 20.57
CA SER A 165 3.89 -14.21 20.68
C SER A 165 2.94 -15.07 21.50
N LYS A 166 2.03 -14.48 22.29
CA LYS A 166 1.03 -15.21 23.10
C LYS A 166 -0.31 -15.42 22.41
N TYR A 167 -0.59 -14.73 21.30
CA TYR A 167 -1.87 -14.91 20.60
C TYR A 167 -1.99 -16.31 19.96
N ASP A 168 -3.20 -16.82 19.89
CA ASP A 168 -3.50 -18.08 19.23
C ASP A 168 -3.24 -18.00 17.72
N THR A 169 -2.91 -19.13 17.11
CA THR A 169 -2.68 -19.27 15.65
C THR A 169 -3.72 -20.18 15.01
N PRO A 170 -4.19 -19.91 13.79
CA PRO A 170 -3.76 -18.83 12.89
C PRO A 170 -4.36 -17.47 13.26
N SER A 171 -3.58 -16.39 13.20
CA SER A 171 -4.08 -15.04 13.48
C SER A 171 -3.35 -13.90 12.79
N VAL A 172 -3.99 -12.74 12.78
CA VAL A 172 -3.44 -11.49 12.26
C VAL A 172 -3.54 -10.43 13.34
N PHE A 173 -2.43 -9.74 13.62
CA PHE A 173 -2.39 -8.60 14.53
C PHE A 173 -2.01 -7.33 13.80
N ILE A 174 -2.83 -6.28 13.92
CA ILE A 174 -2.67 -5.01 13.22
C ILE A 174 -2.42 -3.88 14.20
N LYS A 175 -1.33 -3.14 13.99
CA LYS A 175 -0.98 -1.97 14.81
C LYS A 175 -0.27 -0.90 13.98
N HIS A 176 -0.57 0.36 14.27
CA HIS A 176 0.07 1.52 13.63
C HIS A 176 1.38 1.87 14.36
N ILE A 177 2.45 1.13 14.03
CA ILE A 177 3.79 1.32 14.57
C ILE A 177 4.86 1.02 13.53
N SER A 178 6.06 1.57 13.72
CA SER A 178 7.25 1.23 12.94
C SER A 178 7.64 -0.23 13.13
N PHE A 179 8.60 -0.69 12.32
CA PHE A 179 9.21 -2.02 12.45
C PHE A 179 9.56 -2.36 13.90
N VAL A 180 9.26 -3.61 14.29
CA VAL A 180 9.58 -4.19 15.58
C VAL A 180 10.52 -5.35 15.35
N ASN A 181 11.60 -5.40 16.11
CA ASN A 181 12.53 -6.52 16.08
C ASN A 181 12.07 -7.61 17.05
N PHE A 182 11.71 -8.78 16.51
CA PHE A 182 11.27 -9.95 17.28
C PHE A 182 12.42 -10.90 17.67
N THR A 183 13.65 -10.61 17.27
CA THR A 183 14.84 -11.42 17.54
C THR A 183 15.58 -10.98 18.81
N LYS A 184 15.31 -9.76 19.29
CA LYS A 184 15.90 -9.21 20.50
C LYS A 184 15.09 -9.56 21.74
#